data_AF-A0A934AEP1-F1
#
_entry.id   AF-A0A934AEP1-F1
#
_cell.length_a   1.000
_cell.length_b   1.000
_cell.length_c   1.000
_cell.angle_alpha   90.00
_cell.angle_beta   90.00
_cell.angle_gamma   90.00
#
_symmetry.space_group_name_H-M   'P 1'
#
loop_
_entity.id
_entity.type
_entity.pdbx_description
1 polymer ?
#
loop_
_entity_poly.entity_id
_entity_poly.type
_entity_poly.pdbx_seq_one_letter_code
_entity_poly.pdbx_strand_id
1 'polypeptide(L)'
;MNESAKTEVSSKLLNAGFRYVSIRKRSEKEILDFLKKKAVKIAGGITVLDDVLEKLRGYGYIDDSVFASWVIESRRSHNPHGTESIVRELKGKGVSPEDIEASLQKKSTETRTDKELAKQVLEKIIGRYQGLPPYEKKRKLFGVLGRRGFAFSVISSVVDDLV
;
A
#
# COMPACT_ATOMS: atom_id res chain seq x y z
N MET A 1 -2.12 -38.07 5.98
CA MET A 1 -3.37 -37.49 5.44
C MET A 1 -3.60 -38.12 4.07
N ASN A 2 -4.79 -38.66 3.79
CA ASN A 2 -5.09 -39.25 2.48
C ASN A 2 -5.39 -38.16 1.42
N GLU A 3 -5.36 -38.54 0.14
CA GLU A 3 -5.49 -37.62 -1.00
C GLU A 3 -6.83 -36.84 -1.00
N SER A 4 -7.91 -37.52 -0.62
CA SER A 4 -9.25 -36.91 -0.52
C SER A 4 -9.32 -35.82 0.55
N ALA A 5 -8.73 -36.04 1.73
CA ALA A 5 -8.70 -35.03 2.79
C ALA A 5 -7.82 -33.83 2.43
N LYS A 6 -6.69 -34.04 1.73
CA LYS A 6 -5.87 -32.93 1.19
C LYS A 6 -6.67 -32.06 0.22
N THR A 7 -7.41 -32.70 -0.68
CA THR A 7 -8.21 -32.01 -1.69
C THR A 7 -9.31 -31.15 -1.06
N GLU A 8 -9.99 -31.67 -0.02
CA GLU A 8 -11.02 -30.92 0.70
C GLU A 8 -10.44 -29.70 1.44
N VAL A 9 -9.31 -29.88 2.13
CA VAL A 9 -8.63 -28.79 2.86
C VAL A 9 -8.11 -27.72 1.90
N SER A 10 -7.50 -28.11 0.77
CA SER A 10 -7.06 -27.20 -0.30
C SER A 10 -8.24 -26.37 -0.82
N SER A 11 -9.38 -27.02 -1.11
CA SER A 11 -10.59 -26.35 -1.60
C SER A 11 -11.15 -25.33 -0.60
N LYS A 12 -11.15 -25.65 0.70
CA LYS A 12 -11.58 -24.72 1.76
C LYS A 12 -10.67 -23.49 1.84
N LEU A 13 -9.36 -23.69 1.80
CA LEU A 13 -8.38 -22.59 1.84
C LEU A 13 -8.43 -21.73 0.58
N LEU A 14 -8.58 -22.35 -0.60
CA LEU A 14 -8.72 -21.64 -1.87
C LEU A 14 -9.97 -20.74 -1.87
N ASN A 15 -11.12 -21.28 -1.44
CA ASN A 15 -12.36 -20.50 -1.28
C ASN A 15 -12.22 -19.36 -0.27
N ALA A 16 -11.47 -19.56 0.82
CA ALA A 16 -11.19 -18.49 1.78
C ALA A 16 -10.28 -17.40 1.16
N GLY A 17 -9.27 -17.81 0.38
CA GLY A 17 -8.39 -16.93 -0.38
C GLY A 17 -9.18 -16.06 -1.36
N PHE A 18 -10.03 -16.67 -2.19
CA PHE A 18 -10.88 -15.93 -3.15
C PHE A 18 -11.74 -14.86 -2.48
N ARG A 19 -12.43 -15.19 -1.39
CA ARG A 19 -13.23 -14.21 -0.64
C ARG A 19 -12.38 -13.08 -0.06
N TYR A 20 -11.13 -13.36 0.31
CA TYR A 20 -10.24 -12.37 0.90
C TYR A 20 -9.72 -11.37 -0.14
N VAL A 21 -9.36 -11.84 -1.33
CA VAL A 21 -8.85 -11.02 -2.44
C VAL A 21 -9.97 -10.31 -3.22
N SER A 22 -11.21 -10.82 -3.19
CA SER A 22 -12.34 -10.20 -3.89
C SER A 22 -12.79 -8.87 -3.27
N ILE A 23 -12.49 -8.63 -1.99
CA ILE A 23 -12.89 -7.40 -1.28
C ILE A 23 -12.03 -6.20 -1.72
N ARG A 24 -10.72 -6.41 -1.84
CA ARG A 24 -9.75 -5.43 -2.36
C ARG A 24 -8.50 -6.15 -2.80
N LYS A 25 -7.71 -5.50 -3.65
CA LYS A 25 -6.34 -5.95 -3.96
C LYS A 25 -5.52 -6.14 -2.68
N ARG A 26 -4.73 -7.21 -2.64
CA ARG A 26 -3.87 -7.63 -1.53
C ARG A 26 -2.47 -7.90 -2.07
N SER A 27 -1.45 -7.72 -1.24
CA SER A 27 -0.14 -8.27 -1.57
C SER A 27 -0.08 -9.77 -1.30
N GLU A 28 0.88 -10.44 -1.90
CA GLU A 28 1.16 -11.86 -1.67
C GLU A 28 1.37 -12.14 -0.18
N LYS A 29 2.14 -11.30 0.51
CA LYS A 29 2.36 -11.40 1.96
C LYS A 29 1.06 -11.32 2.76
N GLU A 30 0.15 -10.40 2.42
CA GLU A 30 -1.15 -10.29 3.10
C GLU A 30 -1.98 -11.57 2.93
N ILE A 31 -1.96 -12.15 1.72
CA ILE A 31 -2.67 -13.38 1.38
C ILE A 31 -2.06 -14.57 2.13
N LEU A 32 -0.74 -14.71 2.11
CA LEU A 32 0.01 -15.74 2.83
C LEU A 32 -0.28 -15.69 4.34
N ASP A 33 -0.17 -14.51 4.95
CA ASP A 33 -0.41 -14.34 6.39
C ASP A 33 -1.87 -14.67 6.77
N PHE A 34 -2.82 -14.31 5.91
CA PHE A 34 -4.24 -14.66 6.08
C PHE A 34 -4.45 -16.17 5.99
N LEU A 35 -3.93 -16.81 4.94
CA LEU A 35 -4.08 -18.23 4.70
C LEU A 35 -3.36 -19.07 5.76
N LYS A 36 -2.17 -18.67 6.24
CA LYS A 36 -1.48 -19.29 7.38
C LYS A 36 -2.37 -19.33 8.62
N LYS A 37 -2.98 -18.20 8.98
CA LYS A 37 -3.91 -18.12 10.12
C LYS A 37 -5.15 -19.00 9.95
N LYS A 38 -5.62 -19.19 8.71
CA LYS A 38 -6.73 -20.10 8.40
C LYS A 38 -6.30 -21.57 8.43
N ALA A 39 -5.14 -21.88 7.85
CA ALA A 39 -4.57 -23.21 7.80
C ALA A 39 -4.31 -23.78 9.20
N VAL A 40 -3.86 -22.97 10.17
CA VAL A 40 -3.69 -23.42 11.57
C VAL A 40 -5.01 -23.91 12.20
N LYS A 41 -6.17 -23.38 11.74
CA LYS A 41 -7.49 -23.79 12.25
C LYS A 41 -8.04 -25.04 11.57
N ILE A 42 -7.40 -25.49 10.48
CA ILE A 42 -7.84 -26.63 9.68
C ILE A 42 -6.77 -27.71 9.77
N ALA A 43 -7.10 -28.88 10.32
CA ALA A 43 -6.13 -29.97 10.46
C ALA A 43 -5.45 -30.29 9.11
N GLY A 44 -4.12 -30.31 9.10
CA GLY A 44 -3.32 -30.54 7.89
C GLY A 44 -3.27 -29.39 6.87
N GLY A 45 -3.88 -28.23 7.15
CA GLY A 45 -3.94 -27.09 6.24
C GLY A 45 -2.60 -26.52 5.83
N ILE A 46 -1.58 -26.61 6.68
CA ILE A 46 -0.23 -26.11 6.39
C ILE A 46 0.39 -26.88 5.21
N THR A 47 0.07 -28.17 5.06
CA THR A 47 0.69 -29.04 4.03
C THR A 47 0.24 -28.77 2.60
N VAL A 48 -0.83 -27.99 2.41
CA VAL A 48 -1.40 -27.67 1.09
C VAL A 48 -1.35 -26.17 0.79
N LEU A 49 -0.68 -25.39 1.65
CA LEU A 49 -0.70 -23.93 1.55
C LEU A 49 0.01 -23.43 0.29
N ASP A 50 1.16 -24.00 -0.04
CA ASP A 50 1.94 -23.62 -1.22
C ASP A 50 1.14 -23.91 -2.50
N ASP A 51 0.51 -25.08 -2.61
CA ASP A 51 -0.38 -25.43 -3.74
C ASP A 51 -1.54 -24.44 -3.89
N VAL A 52 -2.10 -23.96 -2.78
CA VAL A 52 -3.20 -22.97 -2.80
C VAL A 52 -2.69 -21.61 -3.28
N LEU A 53 -1.49 -21.20 -2.87
CA LEU A 53 -0.87 -19.95 -3.33
C LEU A 53 -0.53 -20.01 -4.81
N GLU A 54 0.05 -21.12 -5.28
CA GLU A 54 0.31 -21.36 -6.70
C GLU A 54 -0.97 -21.29 -7.53
N LYS A 55 -2.07 -21.88 -7.06
CA LYS A 55 -3.39 -21.76 -7.73
C LYS A 55 -3.87 -20.32 -7.78
N LEU A 56 -3.82 -19.59 -6.66
CA LEU A 56 -4.22 -18.18 -6.63
C LEU A 56 -3.37 -17.32 -7.57
N ARG A 57 -2.06 -17.59 -7.67
CA ARG A 57 -1.17 -16.94 -8.62
C ARG A 57 -1.49 -17.31 -10.06
N GLY A 58 -1.70 -18.59 -10.35
CA GLY A 58 -2.08 -19.08 -11.68
C GLY A 58 -3.42 -18.53 -12.18
N TYR A 59 -4.34 -18.21 -11.27
CA TYR A 59 -5.60 -17.51 -11.58
C TYR A 59 -5.47 -15.98 -11.65
N GLY A 60 -4.28 -15.42 -11.42
CA GLY A 60 -4.02 -13.98 -11.51
C GLY A 60 -4.50 -13.16 -10.30
N TYR A 61 -4.79 -13.79 -9.16
CA TYR A 61 -5.19 -13.08 -7.93
C TYR A 61 -4.01 -12.58 -7.10
N ILE A 62 -2.81 -13.10 -7.35
CA ILE A 62 -1.56 -12.69 -6.71
C ILE A 62 -0.69 -12.04 -7.77
N ASP A 63 -0.47 -10.73 -7.63
CA ASP A 63 0.44 -9.95 -8.45
C ASP A 63 0.82 -8.69 -7.66
N ASP A 64 2.05 -8.70 -7.12
CA ASP A 64 2.55 -7.61 -6.27
C ASP A 64 2.86 -6.34 -7.08
N SER A 65 3.15 -6.46 -8.38
CA SER A 65 3.34 -5.30 -9.27
C SER A 65 2.03 -4.55 -9.49
N VAL A 66 0.94 -5.29 -9.70
CA VAL A 66 -0.42 -4.74 -9.83
C VAL A 66 -0.90 -4.17 -8.50
N PHE A 67 -0.59 -4.84 -7.38
CA PHE A 67 -0.88 -4.32 -6.05
C PHE A 67 -0.13 -3.00 -5.79
N ALA A 68 1.16 -2.94 -6.08
CA ALA A 68 1.99 -1.74 -5.90
C ALA A 68 1.46 -0.55 -6.70
N SER A 69 1.17 -0.76 -7.98
CA SER A 69 0.56 0.24 -8.85
C SER A 69 -0.76 0.77 -8.29
N TRP A 70 -1.61 -0.10 -7.74
CA TRP A 70 -2.88 0.30 -7.14
C TRP A 70 -2.69 1.13 -5.86
N VAL A 71 -1.74 0.78 -4.99
CA VAL A 71 -1.44 1.55 -3.77
C VAL A 71 -0.93 2.95 -4.13
N ILE A 72 0.02 3.04 -5.09
CA ILE A 72 0.56 4.32 -5.55
C ILE A 72 -0.56 5.22 -6.07
N GLU A 73 -1.42 4.68 -6.96
CA GLU A 73 -2.56 5.41 -7.51
C GLU A 73 -3.52 5.87 -6.40
N SER A 74 -3.88 4.98 -5.48
CA SER A 74 -4.77 5.30 -4.36
C SER A 74 -4.24 6.45 -3.50
N ARG A 75 -2.94 6.43 -3.18
CA ARG A 75 -2.27 7.46 -2.38
C ARG A 75 -2.15 8.78 -3.14
N ARG A 76 -1.77 8.78 -4.41
CA ARG A 76 -1.63 10.04 -5.17
C ARG A 76 -2.99 10.68 -5.50
N SER A 77 -4.06 9.90 -5.65
CA SER A 77 -5.36 10.40 -6.09
C SER A 77 -6.33 10.73 -4.95
N HIS A 78 -6.40 9.91 -3.90
CA HIS A 78 -7.45 10.03 -2.87
C HIS A 78 -6.95 10.51 -1.51
N ASN A 79 -5.75 10.11 -1.12
CA ASN A 79 -5.16 10.46 0.18
C ASN A 79 -3.68 10.77 -0.01
N PRO A 80 -3.33 11.98 -0.49
CA PRO A 80 -1.98 12.34 -0.88
C PRO A 80 -0.93 12.03 0.20
N HIS A 81 0.01 11.17 -0.15
CA HIS A 81 1.21 10.86 0.63
C HIS A 81 2.43 11.08 -0.25
N GLY A 82 3.55 11.39 0.38
CA GLY A 82 4.83 11.47 -0.32
C GLY A 82 5.36 10.10 -0.71
N THR A 83 6.22 10.09 -1.71
CA THR A 83 6.77 8.86 -2.30
C THR A 83 7.46 7.98 -1.24
N GLU A 84 8.19 8.56 -0.30
CA GLU A 84 8.86 7.81 0.77
C GLU A 84 7.89 7.04 1.67
N SER A 85 6.74 7.65 2.00
CA SER A 85 5.70 6.96 2.77
C SER A 85 5.12 5.79 2.00
N ILE A 86 4.89 5.95 0.70
CA ILE A 86 4.32 4.91 -0.17
C ILE A 86 5.31 3.74 -0.28
N VAL A 87 6.60 4.02 -0.48
CA VAL A 87 7.66 3.00 -0.50
C VAL A 87 7.68 2.22 0.82
N ARG A 88 7.62 2.91 1.97
CA ARG A 88 7.61 2.26 3.29
C ARG A 88 6.36 1.38 3.47
N GLU A 89 5.20 1.85 3.03
CA GLU A 89 3.96 1.07 3.04
C GLU A 89 4.12 -0.23 2.24
N LEU A 90 4.59 -0.13 0.99
CA LEU A 90 4.77 -1.28 0.10
C LEU A 90 5.79 -2.29 0.63
N LYS A 91 6.93 -1.82 1.16
CA LYS A 91 7.92 -2.69 1.83
C LYS A 91 7.30 -3.41 3.03
N GLY A 92 6.51 -2.71 3.84
CA GLY A 92 5.77 -3.31 4.96
C GLY A 92 4.80 -4.41 4.49
N LYS A 93 4.24 -4.26 3.29
CA LYS A 93 3.37 -5.22 2.60
C LYS A 93 4.12 -6.33 1.86
N GLY A 94 5.45 -6.35 1.90
CA GLY A 94 6.27 -7.44 1.33
C GLY A 94 6.54 -7.33 -0.16
N VAL A 95 6.19 -6.19 -0.79
CA VAL A 95 6.48 -5.96 -2.21
C VAL A 95 7.99 -5.79 -2.40
N SER A 96 8.52 -6.40 -3.46
CA SER A 96 9.94 -6.35 -3.80
C SER A 96 10.40 -4.91 -4.11
N PRO A 97 11.66 -4.54 -3.80
CA PRO A 97 12.22 -3.25 -4.22
C PRO A 97 12.08 -3.00 -5.73
N GLU A 98 12.25 -4.04 -6.54
CA GLU A 98 12.20 -4.00 -8.00
C GLU A 98 10.78 -3.65 -8.49
N ASP A 99 9.74 -4.29 -7.94
CA ASP A 99 8.34 -3.98 -8.28
C ASP A 99 7.93 -2.58 -7.82
N ILE A 100 8.44 -2.14 -6.67
CA ILE A 100 8.20 -0.79 -6.16
C ILE A 100 8.79 0.24 -7.11
N GLU A 101 10.06 0.07 -7.49
CA GLU A 101 10.75 0.99 -8.40
C GLU A 101 10.08 1.03 -9.77
N ALA A 102 9.80 -0.13 -10.37
CA ALA A 102 9.12 -0.23 -11.66
C ALA A 102 7.73 0.44 -11.61
N SER A 103 6.96 0.21 -10.55
CA SER A 103 5.63 0.82 -10.39
C SER A 103 5.70 2.33 -10.21
N LEU A 104 6.69 2.83 -9.45
CA LEU A 104 6.91 4.26 -9.27
C LEU A 104 7.34 4.94 -10.57
N GLN A 105 8.26 4.34 -11.32
CA GLN A 105 8.71 4.84 -12.62
C GLN A 105 7.53 4.93 -13.58
N LYS A 106 6.75 3.85 -13.72
CA LYS A 106 5.54 3.82 -14.55
C LYS A 106 4.54 4.90 -14.17
N LYS A 107 4.33 5.14 -12.87
CA LYS A 107 3.36 6.14 -12.40
C LYS A 107 3.90 7.56 -12.37
N SER A 108 5.22 7.76 -12.35
CA SER A 108 5.84 9.09 -12.28
C SER A 108 5.45 9.99 -13.45
N THR A 109 5.25 9.41 -14.63
CA THR A 109 4.83 10.11 -15.85
C THR A 109 3.33 10.35 -15.94
N GLU A 110 2.52 9.53 -15.26
CA GLU A 110 1.05 9.54 -15.36
C GLU A 110 0.38 10.38 -14.26
N THR A 111 1.10 10.74 -13.20
CA THR A 111 0.47 11.28 -11.98
C THR A 111 1.25 12.46 -11.39
N ARG A 112 0.51 13.30 -10.64
CA ARG A 112 0.99 14.55 -10.03
C ARG A 112 2.21 14.34 -9.14
N THR A 113 3.22 15.19 -9.29
CA THR A 113 4.47 15.22 -8.53
C THR A 113 4.23 15.35 -7.02
N ASP A 114 5.21 14.94 -6.20
CA ASP A 114 5.16 15.11 -4.74
C ASP A 114 4.95 16.59 -4.34
N LYS A 115 5.52 17.54 -5.11
CA LYS A 115 5.35 18.98 -4.88
C LYS A 115 3.89 19.41 -5.08
N GLU A 116 3.24 18.98 -6.15
CA GLU A 116 1.83 19.29 -6.43
C GLU A 116 0.89 18.65 -5.40
N LEU A 117 1.18 17.41 -5.01
CA LEU A 117 0.42 16.69 -3.99
C LEU A 117 0.54 17.38 -2.62
N ALA A 118 1.75 17.81 -2.24
CA ALA A 118 1.99 18.56 -1.01
C ALA A 118 1.25 19.91 -1.02
N LYS A 119 1.25 20.64 -2.15
CA LYS A 119 0.48 21.89 -2.30
C LYS A 119 -1.02 21.65 -2.09
N GLN A 120 -1.59 20.66 -2.77
CA GLN A 120 -3.01 20.30 -2.61
C GLN A 120 -3.36 19.98 -1.15
N VAL A 121 -2.46 19.29 -0.44
CA VAL A 121 -2.64 18.99 0.98
C VAL A 121 -2.74 20.27 1.81
N LEU A 122 -1.80 21.20 1.61
CA LEU A 122 -1.75 22.42 2.40
C LEU A 122 -2.88 23.39 2.08
N GLU A 123 -3.28 23.53 0.82
CA GLU A 123 -4.43 24.37 0.40
C GLU A 123 -5.70 24.05 1.18
N LYS A 124 -5.96 22.75 1.45
CA LYS A 124 -7.14 22.31 2.21
C LYS A 124 -7.11 22.64 3.70
N ILE A 125 -5.94 22.95 4.27
CA ILE A 125 -5.77 23.11 5.72
C ILE A 125 -5.17 24.44 6.14
N ILE A 126 -4.59 25.22 5.22
CA ILE A 126 -3.89 26.46 5.54
C ILE A 126 -4.80 27.48 6.23
N GLY A 127 -6.09 27.47 5.89
CA GLY A 127 -7.13 28.28 6.54
C GLY A 127 -7.22 28.05 8.06
N ARG A 128 -6.89 26.84 8.53
CA ARG A 128 -6.93 26.49 9.97
C ARG A 128 -5.84 27.20 10.79
N TYR A 129 -4.87 27.83 10.13
CA TYR A 129 -3.68 28.40 10.76
C TYR A 129 -3.47 29.89 10.45
N GLN A 130 -4.48 30.60 9.92
CA GLN A 130 -4.32 32.00 9.51
C GLN A 130 -3.99 32.96 10.67
N GLY A 131 -4.46 32.68 11.90
CA GLY A 131 -4.18 33.51 13.07
C GLY A 131 -2.89 33.17 13.83
N LEU A 132 -2.10 32.20 13.37
CA LEU A 132 -0.87 31.79 14.05
C LEU A 132 0.32 32.67 13.62
N PRO A 133 1.30 32.92 14.51
CA PRO A 133 2.56 33.54 14.13
C PRO A 133 3.26 32.76 13.00
N PRO A 134 4.02 33.43 12.10
CA PRO A 134 4.61 32.79 10.92
C PRO A 134 5.43 31.52 11.25
N TYR A 135 6.25 31.56 12.30
CA TYR A 135 7.05 30.42 12.74
C TYR A 135 6.19 29.23 13.18
N GLU A 136 5.12 29.47 13.94
CA GLU A 136 4.22 28.41 14.38
C GLU A 136 3.43 27.82 13.21
N LYS A 137 2.96 28.68 12.30
CA LYS A 137 2.29 28.25 11.06
C LYS A 137 3.21 27.34 10.24
N LYS A 138 4.45 27.77 9.96
CA LYS A 138 5.44 26.92 9.25
C LYS A 138 5.63 25.58 9.96
N ARG A 139 5.92 25.58 11.27
CA ARG A 139 6.10 24.35 12.06
C ARG A 139 4.91 23.38 11.94
N LYS A 140 3.66 23.89 11.98
CA LYS A 140 2.46 23.06 11.83
C LYS A 140 2.33 22.47 10.42
N LEU A 141 2.58 23.27 9.37
CA LEU A 141 2.53 22.81 7.97
C LEU A 141 3.59 21.74 7.71
N PHE A 142 4.82 21.97 8.17
CA PHE A 142 5.91 20.97 8.13
C PHE A 142 5.48 19.66 8.80
N GLY A 143 4.91 19.73 10.00
CA GLY A 143 4.44 18.54 10.71
C GLY A 143 3.34 17.78 9.98
N VAL A 144 2.44 18.47 9.27
CA VAL A 144 1.40 17.79 8.48
C VAL A 144 2.00 17.02 7.32
N LEU A 145 2.87 17.65 6.53
CA LEU A 145 3.48 16.98 5.39
C LEU A 145 4.46 15.88 5.83
N GLY A 146 5.21 16.10 6.91
CA GLY A 146 6.13 15.11 7.48
C GLY A 146 5.40 13.84 7.93
N ARG A 147 4.24 13.95 8.57
CA ARG A 147 3.41 12.77 8.92
C ARG A 147 2.83 12.03 7.71
N ARG A 148 2.75 12.70 6.57
CA ARG A 148 2.35 12.10 5.27
C ARG A 148 3.56 11.60 4.46
N GLY A 149 4.76 11.71 5.04
CA GLY A 149 6.03 11.24 4.49
C GLY A 149 6.40 11.86 3.15
N PHE A 150 6.14 13.17 3.00
CA PHE A 150 6.78 13.97 1.95
C PHE A 150 8.25 14.21 2.30
N ALA A 151 9.12 14.16 1.30
CA ALA A 151 10.55 14.42 1.48
C ALA A 151 10.79 15.84 2.00
N PHE A 152 11.81 16.03 2.85
CA PHE A 152 12.10 17.32 3.47
C PHE A 152 12.27 18.46 2.44
N SER A 153 12.95 18.19 1.33
CA SER A 153 13.16 19.18 0.25
C SER A 153 11.83 19.66 -0.36
N VAL A 154 10.87 18.75 -0.55
CA VAL A 154 9.53 19.07 -1.04
C VAL A 154 8.77 19.90 0.01
N ILE A 155 8.83 19.49 1.28
CA ILE A 155 8.17 20.20 2.38
C ILE A 155 8.69 21.64 2.47
N SER A 156 10.01 21.83 2.51
CA SER A 156 10.62 23.16 2.60
C SER A 156 10.19 24.03 1.43
N SER A 157 10.35 23.53 0.20
CA SER A 157 9.97 24.29 -0.99
C SER A 157 8.49 24.70 -0.98
N VAL A 158 7.58 23.81 -0.60
CA VAL A 158 6.14 24.11 -0.63
C VAL A 158 5.73 25.04 0.51
N VAL A 159 6.29 24.86 1.71
CA VAL A 159 5.95 25.71 2.86
C VAL A 159 6.51 27.13 2.69
N ASP A 160 7.71 27.27 2.13
CA ASP A 160 8.31 28.58 1.85
C ASP A 160 7.59 29.31 0.72
N ASP A 161 7.04 28.59 -0.28
CA ASP A 161 6.17 29.18 -1.32
C ASP A 161 4.84 29.76 -0.73
N LEU A 162 4.43 29.34 0.48
CA LEU A 162 3.10 29.65 1.07
C LEU A 162 3.13 30.65 2.25
N VAL A 163 4.29 30.89 2.85
CA VAL A 163 4.47 31.71 4.07
C VAL A 163 5.71 32.57 3.96
#